data_AF-A0AAF1KMU6-F1
#
_entry.id   AF-A0AAF1KMU6-F1
#
_cell.length_a   1.000
_cell.length_b   1.000
_cell.length_c   1.000
_cell.angle_alpha   90.00
_cell.angle_beta   90.00
_cell.angle_gamma   90.00
#
_symmetry.space_group_name_H-M   'P 1'
#
loop_
_entity.id
_entity.type
_entity.pdbx_description
1 polymer ?
#
loop_
_entity_poly.entity_id
_entity_poly.type
_entity_poly.pdbx_seq_one_letter_code
_entity_poly.pdbx_strand_id
1 'polypeptide(L)'
;MRRSFLAGLMSLAAAPALAQSEEVRDPSGRVVGRRWRDPTSGTVHYYDLGGNRTGTASRDPTSGTVTRRDSSGRYSGQSWRDPTTGTVTNRDANGRVTGQTWRDPTTGTVQSRTSK
;
A
#
# COMPACT_ATOMS: atom_id res chain seq x y z
N MET A 1 44.00 -30.10 -4.25
CA MET A 1 44.58 -28.77 -3.93
C MET A 1 43.45 -27.85 -3.49
N ARG A 2 43.48 -27.39 -2.24
CA ARG A 2 42.49 -26.47 -1.66
C ARG A 2 42.87 -25.05 -2.07
N ARG A 3 41.98 -24.32 -2.75
CA ARG A 3 42.15 -22.88 -3.00
C ARG A 3 41.13 -22.13 -2.15
N SER A 4 41.63 -21.60 -1.04
CA SER A 4 41.00 -20.53 -0.28
C SER A 4 40.89 -19.28 -1.17
N PHE A 5 39.72 -18.65 -1.21
CA PHE A 5 39.61 -17.25 -1.60
C PHE A 5 39.02 -16.47 -0.43
N LEU A 6 39.83 -15.54 0.04
CA LEU A 6 39.60 -14.63 1.14
C LEU A 6 38.77 -13.44 0.64
N ALA A 7 37.76 -13.08 1.43
CA ALA A 7 37.19 -11.75 1.65
C ALA A 7 37.18 -10.75 0.47
N GLY A 8 36.03 -10.65 -0.19
CA GLY A 8 35.57 -9.42 -0.82
C GLY A 8 34.35 -8.89 -0.06
N LEU A 9 34.58 -8.08 0.98
CA LEU A 9 33.55 -7.34 1.68
C LEU A 9 33.00 -6.28 0.70
N MET A 10 32.06 -6.66 -0.16
CA MET A 10 31.28 -5.71 -0.94
C MET A 10 30.38 -4.96 0.03
N SER A 11 30.86 -3.80 0.46
CA SER A 11 30.05 -2.76 1.09
C SER A 11 28.84 -2.51 0.21
N LEU A 12 27.71 -3.13 0.55
CA LEU A 12 26.42 -2.78 -0.02
C LEU A 12 26.07 -1.41 0.56
N ALA A 13 26.57 -0.36 -0.08
CA ALA A 13 26.17 1.00 0.20
C ALA A 13 24.63 1.02 0.15
N ALA A 14 24.01 1.24 1.31
CA ALA A 14 22.58 1.46 1.41
C ALA A 14 22.25 2.60 0.45
N ALA A 15 21.58 2.29 -0.66
CA ALA A 15 21.09 3.30 -1.57
C ALA A 15 20.25 4.28 -0.75
N PRO A 16 20.48 5.60 -0.84
CA PRO A 16 19.63 6.57 -0.16
C PRO A 16 18.19 6.30 -0.62
N ALA A 17 17.24 6.37 0.31
CA ALA A 17 15.82 6.18 0.05
C ALA A 17 15.33 7.26 -0.94
N LEU A 18 15.59 7.07 -2.23
CA LEU A 18 15.11 7.93 -3.30
C LEU A 18 13.59 7.85 -3.28
N ALA A 19 12.94 9.00 -3.12
CA ALA A 19 11.53 9.22 -3.40
C ALA A 19 11.04 8.34 -4.57
N GLN A 20 10.32 7.25 -4.26
CA GLN A 20 9.85 6.29 -5.27
C GLN A 20 8.56 6.83 -5.88
N SER A 21 8.68 7.56 -6.98
CA SER A 21 7.56 7.80 -7.89
C SER A 21 7.37 6.56 -8.75
N GLU A 22 6.20 5.93 -8.66
CA GLU A 22 5.87 4.71 -9.37
C GLU A 22 4.65 4.94 -10.26
N GLU A 23 4.64 4.34 -11.45
CA GLU A 23 3.48 4.34 -12.32
C GLU A 23 2.39 3.43 -11.75
N VAL A 24 1.15 3.92 -11.78
CA VAL A 24 -0.04 3.12 -11.47
C VAL A 24 -0.61 2.63 -12.79
N ARG A 25 -0.80 1.31 -12.90
CA ARG A 25 -1.31 0.66 -14.11
C ARG A 25 -2.67 0.02 -13.83
N ASP A 26 -3.54 0.05 -14.81
CA ASP A 26 -4.79 -0.71 -14.78
C ASP A 26 -4.55 -2.21 -15.08
N PRO A 27 -5.55 -3.09 -14.94
CA PRO A 27 -5.38 -4.52 -15.24
C PRO A 27 -4.98 -4.85 -16.68
N SER A 28 -5.15 -3.92 -17.63
CA SER A 28 -4.68 -4.08 -19.01
C SER A 28 -3.21 -3.68 -19.18
N GLY A 29 -2.57 -3.18 -18.13
CA GLY A 29 -1.16 -2.75 -18.11
C GLY A 29 -0.95 -1.29 -18.53
N ARG A 30 -2.02 -0.56 -18.87
CA ARG A 30 -1.94 0.85 -19.26
C ARG A 30 -1.70 1.73 -18.04
N VAL A 31 -0.81 2.70 -18.18
CA VAL A 31 -0.56 3.70 -17.13
C VAL A 31 -1.80 4.58 -16.98
N VAL A 32 -2.34 4.63 -15.76
CA VAL A 32 -3.52 5.44 -15.39
C VAL A 32 -3.18 6.56 -14.42
N GLY A 33 -1.94 6.61 -13.95
CA GLY A 33 -1.48 7.66 -13.05
C GLY A 33 -0.12 7.34 -12.46
N ARG A 34 0.22 8.08 -11.41
CA ARG A 34 1.46 7.90 -10.65
C ARG A 34 1.16 7.91 -9.16
N ARG A 35 1.98 7.23 -8.39
CA ARG A 35 2.01 7.36 -6.94
C ARG A 35 3.40 7.76 -6.48
N TRP A 36 3.46 8.56 -5.43
CA TRP A 36 4.71 8.97 -4.81
C TRP A 36 4.61 8.74 -3.31
N ARG A 37 5.62 8.10 -2.71
CA ARG A 37 5.70 7.94 -1.26
C ARG A 37 6.61 9.00 -0.67
N ASP A 38 6.06 9.79 0.24
CA ASP A 38 6.81 10.70 1.08
C ASP A 38 7.78 9.89 1.98
N PRO A 39 9.10 10.10 1.87
CA PRO A 39 10.08 9.35 2.65
C PRO A 39 10.05 9.68 4.14
N THR A 40 9.54 10.86 4.51
CA THR A 40 9.48 11.34 5.90
C THR A 40 8.22 10.86 6.58
N SER A 41 7.05 11.10 5.97
CA SER A 41 5.77 10.76 6.58
C SER A 41 5.28 9.34 6.23
N GLY A 42 5.88 8.70 5.21
CA GLY A 42 5.40 7.44 4.65
C GLY A 42 4.09 7.56 3.87
N THR A 43 3.51 8.76 3.77
CA THR A 43 2.25 9.03 3.07
C THR A 43 2.42 8.83 1.58
N VAL A 44 1.49 8.11 0.97
CA VAL A 44 1.43 7.92 -0.49
C VAL A 44 0.50 8.95 -1.08
N HIS A 45 0.99 9.68 -2.07
CA HIS A 45 0.24 10.63 -2.88
C HIS A 45 -0.08 10.01 -4.23
N TYR A 46 -1.32 10.14 -4.69
CA TYR A 46 -1.76 9.65 -5.99
C TYR A 46 -2.00 10.81 -6.94
N TYR A 47 -1.60 10.63 -8.19
CA TYR A 47 -1.71 11.61 -9.25
C TYR A 47 -2.31 10.98 -10.51
N ASP A 48 -3.15 11.72 -11.22
CA ASP A 48 -3.62 11.33 -12.54
C ASP A 48 -2.53 11.54 -13.62
N LEU A 49 -2.86 11.21 -14.87
CA LEU A 49 -1.97 11.41 -16.02
C LEU A 49 -1.67 12.90 -16.30
N GLY A 50 -2.57 13.80 -15.91
CA GLY A 50 -2.39 15.26 -16.01
C GLY A 50 -1.50 15.84 -14.90
N GLY A 51 -1.11 15.03 -13.91
CA GLY A 51 -0.33 15.46 -12.76
C GLY A 51 -1.15 16.08 -11.63
N ASN A 52 -2.48 16.03 -11.69
CA ASN A 52 -3.31 16.50 -10.59
C ASN A 52 -3.33 15.46 -9.48
N ARG A 53 -3.19 15.91 -8.23
CA ARG A 53 -3.32 15.02 -7.07
C ARG A 53 -4.76 14.54 -6.95
N THR A 54 -4.97 13.23 -6.99
CA THR A 54 -6.30 12.60 -6.87
C THR A 54 -6.62 12.18 -5.44
N GLY A 55 -5.60 11.97 -4.60
CA GLY A 55 -5.78 11.65 -3.20
C GLY A 55 -4.49 11.28 -2.49
N THR A 56 -4.63 10.86 -1.23
CA THR A 56 -3.53 10.34 -0.41
C THR A 56 -3.93 9.09 0.37
N ALA A 57 -2.95 8.28 0.73
CA ALA A 57 -3.10 7.19 1.67
C ALA A 57 -1.96 7.21 2.70
N SER A 58 -2.29 7.11 3.98
CA SER A 58 -1.31 7.00 5.05
C SER A 58 -1.60 5.79 5.93
N ARG A 59 -0.55 5.10 6.38
CA ARG A 59 -0.67 3.93 7.25
C ARG A 59 -0.22 4.31 8.65
N ASP A 60 -1.12 4.16 9.61
CA ASP A 60 -0.78 4.21 11.03
C ASP A 60 0.13 3.01 11.36
N PRO A 61 1.37 3.22 11.85
CA PRO A 61 2.29 2.14 12.15
C PRO A 61 1.84 1.28 13.33
N THR A 62 1.09 1.85 14.27
CA THR A 62 0.63 1.18 15.50
C THR A 62 -0.57 0.30 15.21
N SER A 63 -1.62 0.89 14.62
CA SER A 63 -2.85 0.14 14.33
C SER A 63 -2.78 -0.64 13.02
N GLY A 64 -1.88 -0.28 12.11
CA GLY A 64 -1.83 -0.80 10.75
C GLY A 64 -2.95 -0.27 9.86
N THR A 65 -3.77 0.66 10.34
CA THR A 65 -4.89 1.26 9.62
C THR A 65 -4.38 2.14 8.49
N VAL A 66 -4.89 1.90 7.29
CA VAL A 66 -4.65 2.75 6.12
C VAL A 66 -5.81 3.71 5.98
N THR A 67 -5.55 5.00 6.15
CA THR A 67 -6.53 6.08 5.92
C THR A 67 -6.36 6.65 4.53
N ARG A 68 -7.46 6.83 3.80
CA ARG A 68 -7.48 7.41 2.46
C ARG A 68 -8.19 8.76 2.47
N ARG A 69 -7.62 9.75 1.77
CA ARG A 69 -8.22 11.07 1.60
C ARG A 69 -8.31 11.44 0.12
N ASP A 70 -9.31 12.22 -0.22
CA ASP A 70 -9.49 12.74 -1.59
C ASP A 70 -8.47 13.86 -1.89
N SER A 71 -8.53 14.39 -3.12
CA SER A 71 -7.65 15.48 -3.58
C SER A 71 -7.72 16.74 -2.71
N SER A 72 -8.88 17.00 -2.10
CA SER A 72 -9.12 18.13 -1.18
C SER A 72 -8.71 17.84 0.27
N GLY A 73 -8.25 16.63 0.57
CA GLY A 73 -7.85 16.20 1.91
C GLY A 73 -9.00 15.72 2.80
N ARG A 74 -10.23 15.63 2.25
CA ARG A 74 -11.36 15.07 2.99
C ARG A 74 -11.21 13.57 3.13
N TYR A 75 -11.68 13.05 4.26
CA TYR A 75 -11.69 11.62 4.52
C TYR A 75 -12.56 10.90 3.49
N SER A 76 -11.99 9.89 2.83
CA SER A 76 -12.68 9.09 1.79
C SER A 76 -12.94 7.65 2.22
N GLY A 77 -12.28 7.21 3.30
CA GLY A 77 -12.43 5.87 3.84
C GLY A 77 -11.15 5.37 4.49
N GLN A 78 -11.21 4.15 5.00
CA GLN A 78 -10.05 3.48 5.60
C GLN A 78 -10.10 1.98 5.36
N SER A 79 -8.97 1.32 5.52
CA SER A 79 -8.90 -0.12 5.60
C SER A 79 -7.99 -0.54 6.75
N TRP A 80 -8.37 -1.58 7.45
CA TRP A 80 -7.58 -2.15 8.55
C TRP A 80 -7.45 -3.65 8.37
N ARG A 81 -6.28 -4.20 8.72
CA ARG A 81 -6.02 -5.62 8.73
C ARG A 81 -5.94 -6.10 10.16
N ASP A 82 -6.84 -7.00 10.53
CA ASP A 82 -6.81 -7.70 11.79
C ASP A 82 -5.51 -8.53 11.89
N PRO A 83 -4.65 -8.29 12.90
CA PRO A 83 -3.38 -9.01 13.02
C PRO A 83 -3.58 -10.48 13.43
N THR A 84 -4.68 -10.80 14.11
CA THR A 84 -4.98 -12.15 14.61
C THR A 84 -5.61 -12.99 13.51
N THR A 85 -6.63 -12.47 12.82
CA THR A 85 -7.35 -13.23 11.78
C THR A 85 -6.82 -13.00 10.37
N GLY A 86 -6.04 -11.93 10.17
CA GLY A 86 -5.61 -11.49 8.85
C GLY A 86 -6.71 -10.89 7.99
N THR A 87 -7.92 -10.73 8.54
CA THR A 87 -9.08 -10.16 7.85
C THR A 87 -8.84 -8.68 7.55
N VAL A 88 -9.01 -8.29 6.29
CA VAL A 88 -8.98 -6.89 5.87
C VAL A 88 -10.41 -6.37 5.85
N THR A 89 -10.68 -5.30 6.58
CA THR A 89 -11.98 -4.60 6.58
C THR A 89 -11.82 -3.22 5.96
N ASN A 90 -12.71 -2.88 5.02
CA ASN A 90 -12.79 -1.58 4.37
C ASN A 90 -14.01 -0.81 4.86
N ARG A 91 -13.85 0.49 5.10
CA ARG A 91 -14.93 1.40 5.45
C ARG A 91 -14.94 2.62 4.54
N ASP A 92 -16.13 3.13 4.25
CA ASP A 92 -16.33 4.38 3.51
C ASP A 92 -16.08 5.63 4.37
N ALA A 93 -16.29 6.81 3.77
CA ALA A 93 -16.16 8.10 4.43
C ALA A 93 -17.11 8.29 5.62
N ASN A 94 -18.21 7.54 5.67
CA ASN A 94 -19.22 7.59 6.73
C ASN A 94 -18.97 6.53 7.81
N GLY A 95 -17.89 5.75 7.69
CA GLY A 95 -17.53 4.68 8.61
C GLY A 95 -18.31 3.37 8.40
N ARG A 96 -19.13 3.26 7.35
CA ARG A 96 -19.84 2.02 7.02
C ARG A 96 -18.89 1.01 6.43
N VAL A 97 -19.01 -0.26 6.82
CA VAL A 97 -18.22 -1.34 6.24
C VAL A 97 -18.68 -1.57 4.80
N THR A 98 -17.78 -1.34 3.84
CA THR A 98 -18.06 -1.55 2.41
C THR A 98 -17.58 -2.90 1.92
N GLY A 99 -16.62 -3.51 2.60
CA GLY A 99 -16.23 -4.88 2.30
C GLY A 99 -15.21 -5.45 3.26
N GLN A 100 -15.10 -6.77 3.23
CA GLN A 100 -14.16 -7.55 4.01
C GLN A 100 -13.54 -8.63 3.14
N THR A 101 -12.26 -8.92 3.38
CA THR A 101 -11.53 -9.99 2.69
C THR A 101 -10.76 -10.79 3.73
N TRP A 102 -10.85 -12.11 3.68
CA TRP A 102 -10.15 -13.01 4.59
C TRP A 102 -9.66 -14.24 3.85
N ARG A 103 -8.71 -14.96 4.45
CA ARG A 103 -8.28 -16.27 3.93
C ARG A 103 -8.99 -17.36 4.73
N ASP A 104 -9.67 -18.25 4.03
CA ASP A 104 -10.26 -19.44 4.64
C ASP A 104 -9.12 -20.36 5.12
N PRO A 105 -9.05 -20.69 6.42
CA PRO A 105 -7.98 -21.53 6.96
C PRO A 105 -8.06 -22.98 6.51
N THR A 106 -9.23 -23.46 6.10
CA THR A 106 -9.45 -24.85 5.69
C THR A 106 -9.09 -25.04 4.22
N THR A 107 -9.52 -24.13 3.36
CA THR A 107 -9.30 -24.25 1.90
C THR A 107 -8.10 -23.44 1.40
N GLY A 108 -7.58 -22.52 2.22
CA GLY A 108 -6.56 -21.56 1.82
C GLY A 108 -7.05 -20.50 0.84
N THR A 109 -8.32 -20.51 0.45
CA THR A 109 -8.88 -19.59 -0.55
C THR A 109 -9.11 -18.20 0.03
N VAL A 110 -9.00 -17.16 -0.80
CA VAL A 110 -9.35 -15.79 -0.39
C VAL A 110 -10.85 -15.58 -0.61
N GLN A 111 -11.55 -15.26 0.47
CA GLN A 111 -12.98 -14.97 0.50
C GLN A 111 -13.20 -13.47 0.63
N SER A 112 -14.28 -12.97 0.03
CA SER A 112 -14.65 -11.56 0.14
C SER A 112 -16.15 -11.37 0.30
N ARG A 113 -16.52 -10.40 1.13
CA ARG A 113 -17.89 -9.89 1.26
C ARG A 113 -17.89 -8.41 0.96
N THR A 114 -18.81 -7.95 0.13
CA THR A 114 -19.05 -6.53 -0.13
C THR A 114 -20.42 -6.17 0.43
N SER A 115 -20.53 -5.03 1.12
CA SER A 115 -21.85 -4.51 1.48
C SER A 115 -22.54 -3.99 0.23
N LYS A 116 -23.80 -4.36 0.03
CA LYS A 116 -24.68 -3.70 -0.95
C LYS A 116 -25.10 -2.33 -0.44
#